data_AF-A0A125QD95-F1
#
_entry.id   AF-A0A125QD95-F1
#
_cell.length_a   1.000
_cell.length_b   1.000
_cell.length_c   1.000
_cell.angle_alpha   90.00
_cell.angle_beta   90.00
_cell.angle_gamma   90.00
#
_symmetry.space_group_name_H-M   'P 1'
#
loop_
_entity.id
_entity.type
_entity.pdbx_description
1 polymer ?
#
loop_
_entity_poly.entity_id
_entity_poly.type
_entity_poly.pdbx_seq_one_letter_code
_entity_poly.pdbx_strand_id
1 'polypeptide(L)'
;MELNRRVPGRAYQAVRDPQRLLIEERAEALSAAGYPLPDDDLAMYAEQILQEAKVAARSSQVGSFNENTPLSAREVCQVLREVTWGRCVMTKVGQESWDGIYAGHLTVDVGGWLISTYNNCAELDYCDKCVSPHGRRWSFDSGDRYGTDPVALLSEWEHRTLEQLLRTL
;
A
#
# COMPACT_ATOMS: atom_id res chain seq x y z
N MET A 1 -23.72 50.68 7.06
CA MET A 1 -22.95 49.41 7.12
C MET A 1 -23.97 48.31 6.87
N GLU A 2 -23.92 47.46 5.85
CA GLU A 2 -22.80 46.92 5.09
C GLU A 2 -23.00 47.04 3.57
N LEU A 3 -21.88 47.14 2.85
CA LEU A 3 -21.80 47.30 1.40
C LEU A 3 -21.90 45.92 0.71
N ASN A 4 -23.03 45.65 0.07
CA ASN A 4 -23.16 44.53 -0.86
C ASN A 4 -22.30 44.80 -2.10
N ARG A 5 -21.01 44.43 -2.05
CA ARG A 5 -20.10 44.45 -3.21
C ARG A 5 -20.63 43.48 -4.27
N ARG A 6 -21.29 44.01 -5.30
CA ARG A 6 -21.59 43.27 -6.53
C ARG A 6 -20.27 43.02 -7.28
N VAL A 7 -19.92 41.75 -7.46
CA VAL A 7 -18.87 41.33 -8.40
C VAL A 7 -19.45 41.49 -9.82
N PRO A 8 -18.89 42.35 -10.69
CA PRO A 8 -19.37 42.48 -12.06
C PRO A 8 -18.94 41.24 -12.84
N GLY A 9 -19.88 40.55 -13.50
CA GLY A 9 -19.58 39.47 -14.46
C GLY A 9 -20.26 38.12 -14.24
N ARG A 10 -21.01 37.90 -13.15
CA ARG A 10 -21.86 36.70 -13.02
C ARG A 10 -23.31 37.03 -13.37
N ALA A 11 -23.71 36.69 -14.59
CA ALA A 11 -25.12 36.47 -14.89
C ALA A 11 -25.57 35.23 -14.10
N TYR A 12 -26.47 35.40 -13.14
CA TYR A 12 -27.18 34.24 -12.58
C TYR A 12 -27.97 33.60 -13.73
N GLN A 13 -27.65 32.36 -14.10
CA GLN A 13 -28.48 31.59 -15.03
C GLN A 13 -29.85 31.40 -14.36
N ALA A 14 -30.82 32.23 -14.77
CA ALA A 14 -32.20 32.15 -14.32
C ALA A 14 -32.99 31.03 -15.01
N VAL A 15 -32.38 30.32 -15.96
CA VAL A 15 -33.00 29.22 -16.69
C VAL A 15 -32.53 27.92 -16.05
N ARG A 16 -33.44 27.21 -15.36
CA ARG A 16 -33.21 25.81 -15.03
C ARG A 16 -32.98 25.08 -16.36
N ASP A 17 -31.82 24.45 -16.48
CA ASP A 17 -31.51 23.59 -17.61
C ASP A 17 -32.67 22.60 -17.82
N PRO A 18 -33.37 22.62 -18.96
CA PRO A 18 -34.50 21.73 -19.22
C PRO A 18 -34.08 20.25 -19.25
N GLN A 19 -32.78 19.95 -19.32
CA GLN A 19 -32.25 18.59 -19.20
C GLN A 19 -31.89 18.17 -17.77
N ARG A 20 -32.02 19.06 -16.77
CA ARG A 20 -31.96 18.68 -15.36
C ARG A 20 -33.31 18.15 -14.91
N LEU A 21 -33.47 16.83 -15.01
CA LEU A 21 -34.58 16.10 -14.39
C LEU A 21 -34.75 16.53 -12.93
N LEU A 22 -36.01 16.71 -12.50
CA LEU A 22 -36.29 16.95 -11.09
C LEU A 22 -35.72 15.79 -10.27
N ILE A 23 -35.21 16.10 -9.07
CA ILE A 23 -34.60 15.09 -8.19
C ILE A 23 -35.55 13.91 -7.97
N GLU A 24 -36.85 14.19 -7.89
CA GLU A 24 -37.94 13.21 -7.77
C GLU A 24 -38.03 12.30 -9.00
N GLU A 25 -37.99 12.86 -10.22
CA GLU A 25 -38.05 12.11 -11.48
C GLU A 25 -36.82 11.20 -11.65
N ARG A 26 -35.66 11.68 -11.22
CA ARG A 26 -34.42 10.89 -11.23
C ARG A 26 -34.45 9.77 -10.19
N ALA A 27 -35.06 10.00 -9.04
CA ALA A 27 -35.26 9.00 -8.00
C ALA A 27 -36.24 7.90 -8.46
N GLU A 28 -37.31 8.28 -9.16
CA GLU A 28 -38.30 7.36 -9.72
C GLU A 28 -37.71 6.46 -10.82
N ALA A 29 -36.89 7.03 -11.71
CA ALA A 29 -36.17 6.26 -12.73
C ALA A 29 -35.17 5.25 -12.12
N LEU A 30 -34.52 5.61 -11.01
CA LEU A 30 -33.62 4.70 -10.28
C LEU A 30 -34.41 3.59 -9.57
N SER A 31 -35.56 3.94 -8.97
CA SER A 31 -36.50 2.96 -8.39
C SER A 31 -36.99 1.94 -9.43
N ALA A 32 -37.40 2.41 -10.61
CA ALA A 32 -37.80 1.56 -11.73
C ALA A 32 -36.67 0.67 -12.25
N ALA A 33 -35.41 1.10 -12.12
CA ALA A 33 -34.21 0.32 -12.43
C ALA A 33 -33.84 -0.71 -11.33
N GLY A 34 -34.66 -0.83 -10.28
CA GLY A 34 -34.44 -1.76 -9.17
C GLY A 34 -33.45 -1.25 -8.11
N TYR A 35 -33.08 0.04 -8.14
CA TYR A 35 -32.36 0.64 -7.02
C TYR A 35 -33.34 0.92 -5.89
N PRO A 36 -33.06 0.49 -4.65
CA PRO A 36 -33.92 0.82 -3.52
C PRO A 36 -34.03 2.34 -3.40
N LEU A 37 -35.26 2.87 -3.34
CA LEU A 37 -35.45 4.22 -2.83
C LEU A 37 -34.91 4.26 -1.40
N PRO A 38 -34.33 5.37 -0.96
CA PRO A 38 -33.95 5.51 0.43
C PRO A 38 -35.21 5.54 1.27
N ASP A 39 -35.66 4.38 1.73
CA ASP A 39 -36.44 4.31 2.96
C ASP A 39 -35.58 4.92 4.06
N ASP A 40 -36.21 5.68 4.96
CA ASP A 40 -35.58 6.30 6.13
C ASP A 40 -34.83 5.28 7.02
N ASP A 41 -34.98 3.97 6.76
CA ASP A 41 -34.31 2.85 7.42
C ASP A 41 -32.88 2.56 6.92
N LEU A 42 -32.41 3.09 5.78
CA LEU A 42 -31.01 2.86 5.35
C LEU A 42 -29.98 3.44 6.34
N ALA A 43 -30.33 4.50 7.06
CA ALA A 43 -29.47 5.07 8.10
C ALA A 43 -29.32 4.12 9.31
N MET A 44 -30.38 3.38 9.66
CA MET A 44 -30.40 2.43 10.77
C MET A 44 -29.50 1.21 10.52
N TYR A 45 -29.33 0.80 9.27
CA TYR A 45 -28.55 -0.40 8.92
C TYR A 45 -27.20 -0.11 8.25
N ALA A 46 -26.84 1.16 8.02
CA ALA A 46 -25.55 1.53 7.42
C ALA A 46 -24.36 0.99 8.23
N GLU A 47 -24.45 0.99 9.56
CA GLU A 47 -23.41 0.46 10.43
C GLU A 47 -23.28 -1.07 10.32
N GLN A 48 -24.42 -1.77 10.22
CA GLN A 48 -24.49 -3.21 10.03
C GLN A 48 -23.84 -3.61 8.70
N ILE A 49 -24.20 -2.94 7.60
CA ILE A 49 -23.66 -3.18 6.26
C ILE A 49 -22.14 -2.92 6.24
N LEU A 50 -21.69 -1.85 6.91
CA LEU A 50 -20.26 -1.55 7.03
C LEU A 50 -19.52 -2.61 7.83
N GLN A 51 -20.14 -3.13 8.90
CA GLN A 51 -19.56 -4.17 9.73
C GLN A 51 -19.51 -5.52 9.01
N GLU A 52 -20.55 -5.88 8.27
CA GLU A 52 -20.58 -7.07 7.42
C GLU A 52 -19.54 -6.99 6.31
N ALA A 53 -19.40 -5.83 5.66
CA ALA A 53 -18.35 -5.60 4.66
C ALA A 53 -16.94 -5.69 5.27
N LYS A 54 -16.72 -5.18 6.49
CA LYS A 54 -15.44 -5.32 7.21
C LYS A 54 -15.15 -6.77 7.61
N VAL A 55 -16.18 -7.52 8.04
CA VAL A 55 -16.05 -8.94 8.38
C VAL A 55 -15.75 -9.76 7.13
N ALA A 56 -16.45 -9.51 6.02
CA ALA A 56 -16.19 -10.16 4.74
C ALA A 56 -14.77 -9.84 4.22
N ALA A 57 -14.32 -8.58 4.35
CA ALA A 57 -12.95 -8.19 3.98
C ALA A 57 -11.88 -8.85 4.86
N ARG A 58 -12.12 -8.96 6.17
CA ARG A 58 -11.24 -9.69 7.11
C ARG A 58 -11.23 -11.20 6.85
N SER A 59 -12.37 -11.78 6.48
CA SER A 59 -12.47 -13.19 6.10
C SER A 59 -11.81 -13.47 4.74
N SER A 60 -11.82 -12.50 3.83
CA SER A 60 -11.15 -12.57 2.53
C SER A 60 -9.66 -12.23 2.59
N GLN A 61 -9.17 -11.71 3.73
CA GLN A 61 -7.75 -11.50 4.01
C GLN A 61 -6.97 -12.79 4.26
N VAL A 62 -7.63 -13.96 4.20
CA VAL A 62 -6.93 -15.19 3.82
C VAL A 62 -6.66 -15.08 2.31
N GLY A 63 -5.63 -14.29 1.97
CA GLY A 63 -5.05 -14.34 0.64
C GLY A 63 -4.82 -15.81 0.31
N SER A 64 -5.34 -16.26 -0.83
CA SER A 64 -4.98 -17.56 -1.36
C SER A 64 -3.48 -17.50 -1.67
N PHE A 65 -2.65 -17.79 -0.68
CA PHE A 65 -1.21 -17.84 -0.80
C PHE A 65 -0.93 -19.08 -1.64
N ASN A 66 -0.89 -18.90 -2.96
CA ASN A 66 -0.35 -19.93 -3.81
C ASN A 66 1.14 -20.01 -3.49
N GLU A 67 1.53 -20.98 -2.68
CA GLU A 67 2.91 -21.17 -2.19
C GLU A 67 3.93 -21.29 -3.32
N ASN A 68 3.45 -21.59 -4.54
CA ASN A 68 4.24 -21.69 -5.76
C ASN A 68 4.41 -20.37 -6.52
N THR A 69 3.74 -19.28 -6.13
CA THR A 69 3.87 -17.99 -6.81
C THR A 69 5.10 -17.24 -6.29
N PRO A 70 5.98 -16.75 -7.19
CA PRO A 70 7.13 -15.95 -6.78
C PRO A 70 6.68 -14.71 -6.01
N LEU A 71 7.54 -14.23 -5.12
CA LEU A 71 7.33 -12.95 -4.45
C LEU A 71 7.49 -11.83 -5.47
N SER A 72 6.71 -10.77 -5.33
CA SER A 72 6.90 -9.53 -6.07
C SER A 72 7.82 -8.56 -5.32
N ALA A 73 8.49 -7.66 -6.06
CA ALA A 73 9.32 -6.63 -5.43
C ALA A 73 8.53 -5.73 -4.46
N ARG A 74 7.25 -5.49 -4.74
CA ARG A 74 6.35 -4.74 -3.87
C ARG A 74 6.11 -5.44 -2.54
N GLU A 75 5.92 -6.76 -2.55
CA GLU A 75 5.78 -7.53 -1.30
C GLU A 75 7.05 -7.41 -0.44
N VAL A 76 8.23 -7.56 -1.05
CA VAL A 76 9.52 -7.41 -0.34
C VAL A 76 9.70 -5.98 0.19
N CYS A 77 9.39 -4.97 -0.62
CA CYS A 77 9.45 -3.56 -0.23
C CYS A 77 8.55 -3.26 0.98
N GLN A 78 7.36 -3.86 1.05
CA GLN A 78 6.49 -3.65 2.23
C GLN A 78 7.10 -4.25 3.50
N VAL A 79 7.75 -5.41 3.43
CA VAL A 79 8.45 -5.98 4.59
C VAL A 79 9.56 -5.04 5.06
N LEU A 80 10.36 -4.50 4.14
CA LEU A 80 11.40 -3.51 4.46
C LEU A 80 10.82 -2.24 5.09
N ARG A 81 9.65 -1.79 4.63
CA ARG A 81 8.96 -0.62 5.18
C ARG A 81 8.42 -0.86 6.61
N GLU A 82 7.94 -2.06 6.91
CA GLU A 82 7.54 -2.40 8.29
C GLU A 82 8.74 -2.39 9.26
N VAL A 83 9.95 -2.74 8.78
CA VAL A 83 11.20 -2.60 9.55
C VAL A 83 11.53 -1.13 9.80
N THR A 84 11.47 -0.27 8.78
CA THR A 84 11.78 1.17 8.94
C THR A 84 10.81 1.88 9.86
N TRP A 85 9.56 1.41 9.93
CA TRP A 85 8.56 1.88 10.89
C TRP A 85 8.71 1.28 12.30
N GLY A 86 9.66 0.36 12.51
CA GLY A 86 9.88 -0.28 13.81
C GLY A 86 8.79 -1.29 14.21
N ARG A 87 8.00 -1.78 13.25
CA ARG A 87 6.92 -2.76 13.48
C ARG A 87 7.40 -4.21 13.35
N CYS A 88 8.52 -4.41 12.67
CA CYS A 88 9.21 -5.70 12.59
C CYS A 88 10.63 -5.57 13.15
N VAL A 89 11.07 -6.62 13.86
CA VAL A 89 12.45 -6.72 14.33
C VAL A 89 13.28 -7.32 13.20
N MET A 90 14.40 -6.67 12.90
CA MET A 90 15.41 -7.15 11.95
C MET A 90 16.60 -7.69 12.74
N THR A 91 17.05 -8.90 12.39
CA THR A 91 18.21 -9.55 13.02
C THR A 91 19.20 -10.02 11.98
N LYS A 92 20.48 -10.00 12.31
CA LYS A 92 21.53 -10.42 11.38
C LYS A 92 21.57 -11.93 11.23
N VAL A 93 21.72 -12.40 10.00
CA VAL A 93 21.96 -13.81 9.70
C VAL A 93 23.41 -13.98 9.26
N GLY A 94 24.24 -14.54 10.15
CA GLY A 94 25.67 -14.76 9.90
C GLY A 94 26.58 -13.99 10.85
N GLN A 95 27.89 -14.04 10.58
CA GLN A 95 28.92 -13.43 11.43
C GLN A 95 29.35 -12.03 10.95
N GLU A 96 29.24 -11.77 9.65
CA GLU A 96 29.68 -10.51 9.05
C GLU A 96 28.76 -9.37 9.48
N SER A 97 29.31 -8.26 9.97
CA SER A 97 28.57 -7.02 10.25
C SER A 97 28.59 -6.10 9.04
N TRP A 98 27.65 -5.16 8.99
CA TRP A 98 27.60 -4.17 7.92
C TRP A 98 28.92 -3.40 7.77
N ASP A 99 29.50 -2.94 8.88
CA ASP A 99 30.77 -2.21 8.87
C ASP A 99 31.99 -3.10 8.58
N GLY A 100 31.86 -4.41 8.75
CA GLY A 100 32.91 -5.38 8.39
C GLY A 100 32.96 -5.68 6.89
N ILE A 101 31.89 -5.38 6.16
CA ILE A 101 31.76 -5.59 4.72
C ILE A 101 31.95 -4.25 4.00
N TYR A 102 33.08 -4.08 3.32
CA TYR A 102 33.29 -2.89 2.49
C TYR A 102 32.43 -2.92 1.21
N ALA A 103 32.30 -4.10 0.59
CA ALA A 103 31.40 -4.37 -0.52
C ALA A 103 31.00 -5.85 -0.50
N GLY A 104 29.71 -6.16 -0.47
CA GLY A 104 29.24 -7.54 -0.37
C GLY A 104 27.81 -7.67 0.13
N HIS A 105 27.34 -8.91 0.25
CA HIS A 105 25.98 -9.19 0.69
C HIS A 105 25.88 -9.30 2.21
N LEU A 106 24.85 -8.70 2.79
CA LEU A 106 24.42 -8.96 4.15
C LEU A 106 23.05 -9.62 4.12
N THR A 107 22.90 -10.73 4.84
CA THR A 107 21.59 -11.38 5.03
C THR A 107 21.01 -11.04 6.40
N VAL A 108 19.72 -10.69 6.42
CA VAL A 108 18.96 -10.39 7.62
C VAL A 108 17.68 -11.22 7.67
N ASP A 109 17.25 -11.55 8.88
CA ASP A 109 15.93 -12.11 9.17
C ASP A 109 15.00 -11.00 9.67
N VAL A 110 13.82 -10.92 9.06
CA VAL A 110 12.74 -10.00 9.42
C VAL A 110 11.49 -10.82 9.67
N GLY A 111 11.30 -11.27 10.91
CA GLY A 111 10.10 -12.05 11.27
C GLY A 111 9.93 -13.32 10.42
N GLY A 112 11.02 -14.03 10.14
CA GLY A 112 11.06 -15.23 9.30
C GLY A 112 11.25 -14.97 7.80
N TRP A 113 11.34 -13.70 7.39
CA TRP A 113 11.73 -13.33 6.03
C TRP A 113 13.24 -13.23 5.96
N LEU A 114 13.88 -14.04 5.11
CA LEU A 114 15.31 -13.96 4.85
C LEU A 114 15.57 -13.02 3.68
N ILE A 115 16.17 -11.87 3.95
CA ILE A 115 16.44 -10.83 2.96
C ILE A 115 17.95 -10.65 2.83
N SER A 116 18.46 -10.72 1.60
CA SER A 116 19.86 -10.47 1.28
C SER A 116 19.97 -9.13 0.58
N THR A 117 20.68 -8.19 1.18
CA THR A 117 20.95 -6.85 0.64
C THR A 117 22.41 -6.74 0.24
N TYR A 118 22.71 -5.96 -0.79
CA TYR A 118 24.08 -5.64 -1.18
C TYR A 118 24.50 -4.29 -0.61
N ASN A 119 25.63 -4.30 0.10
CA ASN A 119 26.34 -3.12 0.55
C ASN A 119 27.42 -2.78 -0.48
N ASN A 120 27.45 -1.53 -0.93
CA ASN A 120 28.47 -0.98 -1.82
C ASN A 120 29.12 0.25 -1.19
N CYS A 121 30.38 0.13 -0.75
CA CYS A 121 31.12 1.22 -0.13
C CYS A 121 30.41 1.83 1.10
N ALA A 122 29.85 0.95 1.95
CA ALA A 122 29.04 1.27 3.12
C ALA A 122 27.64 1.85 2.82
N GLU A 123 27.19 1.92 1.57
CA GLU A 123 25.84 2.34 1.20
C GLU A 123 24.97 1.13 0.85
N LEU A 124 23.69 1.18 1.23
CA LEU A 124 22.72 0.18 0.79
C LEU A 124 22.43 0.40 -0.71
N ASP A 125 22.71 -0.61 -1.54
CA ASP A 125 22.61 -0.50 -3.01
C ASP A 125 21.31 -1.14 -3.53
N TYR A 126 21.17 -2.46 -3.40
CA TYR A 126 19.99 -3.21 -3.86
C TYR A 126 19.66 -4.41 -2.99
N CYS A 127 18.44 -4.92 -3.11
CA CYS A 127 18.07 -6.24 -2.59
C CYS A 127 18.44 -7.31 -3.62
N ASP A 128 19.22 -8.32 -3.23
CA ASP A 128 19.67 -9.42 -4.09
C ASP A 128 18.64 -10.57 -4.14
N LYS A 129 18.13 -10.97 -2.98
CA LYS A 129 17.14 -12.06 -2.87
C LYS A 129 16.34 -11.94 -1.58
N CYS A 130 15.14 -12.51 -1.61
CA CYS A 130 14.26 -12.59 -0.46
C CYS A 130 13.52 -13.93 -0.44
N VAL A 131 13.39 -14.54 0.74
CA VAL A 131 12.63 -15.76 0.98
C VAL A 131 11.60 -15.48 2.07
N SER A 132 10.33 -15.73 1.79
CA SER A 132 9.27 -15.59 2.79
C SER A 132 9.28 -16.76 3.79
N PRO A 133 8.62 -16.61 4.96
CA PRO A 133 8.44 -17.71 5.93
C PRO A 133 7.78 -18.96 5.32
N HIS A 134 7.01 -18.77 4.24
CA HIS A 134 6.32 -19.82 3.51
C HIS A 134 7.12 -20.36 2.31
N GLY A 135 8.41 -20.00 2.19
CA GLY A 135 9.31 -20.53 1.17
C GLY A 135 9.19 -19.88 -0.21
N ARG A 136 8.28 -18.91 -0.40
CA ARG A 136 8.19 -18.13 -1.65
C ARG A 136 9.45 -17.30 -1.82
N ARG A 137 9.92 -17.13 -3.06
CA ARG A 137 11.21 -16.48 -3.35
C ARG A 137 11.04 -15.29 -4.30
N TRP A 138 11.84 -14.27 -4.05
CA TRP A 138 12.15 -13.18 -4.96
C TRP A 138 13.67 -13.16 -5.16
N SER A 139 14.15 -12.93 -6.38
CA SER A 139 15.57 -12.66 -6.63
C SER A 139 15.74 -11.60 -7.69
N PHE A 140 16.81 -10.83 -7.59
CA PHE A 140 17.13 -9.78 -8.55
C PHE A 140 17.31 -10.33 -9.98
N ASP A 141 17.89 -11.53 -10.10
CA ASP A 141 18.18 -12.19 -11.39
C ASP A 141 17.05 -13.10 -11.92
N SER A 142 15.87 -13.18 -11.27
CA SER A 142 14.81 -14.13 -11.72
C SER A 142 14.10 -13.74 -13.02
N GLY A 143 14.66 -12.78 -13.79
CA GLY A 143 14.32 -12.58 -15.20
C GLY A 143 12.88 -12.17 -15.50
N ASP A 144 12.10 -11.79 -14.49
CA ASP A 144 10.71 -11.41 -14.69
C ASP A 144 10.59 -9.91 -14.95
N ARG A 145 9.55 -9.55 -15.68
CA ARG A 145 9.23 -8.23 -16.27
C ARG A 145 8.97 -7.12 -15.23
N TYR A 146 9.38 -7.36 -13.98
CA TYR A 146 9.19 -6.56 -12.76
C TYR A 146 10.52 -6.37 -12.02
N GLY A 147 11.63 -6.22 -12.75
CA GLY A 147 13.00 -5.97 -12.26
C GLY A 147 13.19 -4.63 -11.54
N THR A 148 12.19 -4.15 -10.80
CA THR A 148 12.35 -3.04 -9.89
C THR A 148 12.86 -3.58 -8.58
N ASP A 149 14.04 -3.14 -8.19
CA ASP A 149 14.62 -3.45 -6.89
C ASP A 149 13.68 -3.00 -5.75
N PRO A 150 13.37 -3.88 -4.77
CA PRO A 150 12.61 -3.55 -3.58
C PRO A 150 13.16 -2.35 -2.81
N VAL A 151 14.48 -2.16 -2.80
CA VAL A 151 15.14 -1.02 -2.14
C VAL A 151 14.88 0.27 -2.91
N ALA A 152 14.93 0.24 -4.24
CA ALA A 152 14.53 1.37 -5.10
C ALA A 152 13.06 1.80 -4.98
N LEU A 153 12.17 0.98 -4.39
CA LEU A 153 10.77 1.32 -4.11
C LEU A 153 10.57 2.05 -2.78
N LEU A 154 11.62 2.21 -1.98
CA LEU A 154 11.59 2.96 -0.73
C LEU A 154 11.72 4.46 -1.00
N SER A 155 11.08 5.27 -0.16
CA SER A 155 11.39 6.71 -0.13
C SER A 155 12.81 6.95 0.39
N GLU A 156 13.38 8.12 0.12
CA GLU A 156 14.71 8.50 0.62
C GLU A 156 14.83 8.41 2.16
N TRP A 157 13.74 8.69 2.88
CA TRP A 157 13.71 8.55 4.34
C TRP A 157 13.72 7.08 4.77
N GLU A 158 12.90 6.24 4.13
CA GLU A 158 12.85 4.80 4.42
C GLU A 158 14.19 4.13 4.11
N HIS A 159 14.80 4.49 2.97
CA HIS A 159 16.10 3.98 2.56
C HIS A 159 17.18 4.30 3.60
N ARG A 160 17.33 5.57 4.00
CA ARG A 160 18.32 5.98 5.00
C ARG A 160 18.07 5.34 6.36
N THR A 161 16.80 5.21 6.76
CA THR A 161 16.43 4.56 8.02
C THR A 161 16.82 3.08 8.00
N LEU A 162 16.54 2.39 6.89
CA LEU A 162 16.91 0.98 6.72
C LEU A 162 18.43 0.80 6.78
N GLU A 163 19.20 1.63 6.08
CA GLU A 163 20.66 1.59 6.13
C GLU A 163 21.20 1.80 7.54
N GLN A 164 20.66 2.75 8.30
CA GLN A 164 21.04 2.97 9.69
C GLN A 164 20.75 1.74 10.55
N LEU A 165 19.60 1.09 10.37
CA LEU A 165 19.27 -0.12 11.09
C LEU A 165 20.23 -1.26 10.73
N LEU A 166 20.59 -1.41 9.46
CA LEU A 166 21.54 -2.43 9.01
C LEU A 166 22.94 -2.22 9.63
N ARG A 167 23.38 -0.97 9.80
CA ARG A 167 24.63 -0.63 10.50
C ARG A 167 24.63 -1.02 11.99
N THR A 168 23.46 -1.13 12.61
CA THR A 168 23.37 -1.48 14.04
C THR A 168 23.45 -2.99 14.34
N LEU A 169 23.53 -3.83 13.30
CA LEU A 169 23.51 -5.31 13.37
C LEU A 169 24.92 -5.94 13.30
#